data_AF-A0AAV1G191-F1
#
_entry.id   AF-A0AAV1G191-F1
#
_cell.length_a   1.000
_cell.length_b   1.000
_cell.length_c   1.000
_cell.angle_alpha   90.00
_cell.angle_beta   90.00
_cell.angle_gamma   90.00
#
_symmetry.space_group_name_H-M   'P 1'
#
loop_
_entity.id
_entity.type
_entity.pdbx_description
1 polymer ?
#
loop_
_entity_poly.entity_id
_entity_poly.type
_entity_poly.pdbx_seq_one_letter_code
_entity_poly.pdbx_strand_id
1 'polypeptide(L)'
;MIGLYLWILIFGFSKICSGYEVICTVSKDSPGVLYSVAEFKASDCWYSWADSNHTVLANHRGKIEELVERKSNRTLLLKKCKVLIYYSRNCLSEGGPRRGKCTSECYDLLDFAEYASAILH
;
A
#
# COMPACT_ATOMS: atom_id res chain seq x y z
N MET A 1 -43.00 7.35 32.07
CA MET A 1 -41.86 6.40 32.08
C MET A 1 -41.55 5.90 30.65
N ILE A 2 -41.22 6.80 29.73
CA ILE A 2 -40.93 6.45 28.30
C ILE A 2 -39.56 7.01 27.85
N GLY A 3 -38.90 7.85 28.68
CA GLY A 3 -37.69 8.58 28.31
C GLY A 3 -36.35 7.88 28.54
N LEU A 4 -36.31 6.61 28.98
CA LEU A 4 -35.05 5.91 29.31
C LEU A 4 -34.63 4.81 28.32
N TYR A 5 -35.49 4.44 27.36
CA TYR A 5 -35.21 3.34 26.44
C TYR A 5 -34.68 3.79 25.07
N LEU A 6 -34.66 5.10 24.77
CA LEU A 6 -34.30 5.62 23.44
C LEU A 6 -32.80 5.88 23.25
N TRP A 7 -31.96 5.71 24.28
CA TRP A 7 -30.52 5.95 24.20
C TRP A 7 -29.68 4.69 23.90
N ILE A 8 -30.22 3.50 24.18
CA ILE A 8 -29.47 2.23 24.04
C ILE A 8 -29.42 1.76 22.58
N LEU A 9 -30.33 2.23 21.72
CA LEU A 9 -30.39 1.82 20.30
C LEU A 9 -29.45 2.60 19.38
N ILE A 10 -28.83 3.70 19.82
CA ILE A 10 -27.92 4.51 18.99
C ILE A 10 -26.43 4.12 19.21
N PHE A 11 -26.12 3.37 20.28
CA PHE A 11 -24.75 2.97 20.65
C PHE A 11 -24.37 1.53 20.27
N GLY A 12 -25.19 0.84 19.48
CA GLY A 12 -24.90 -0.51 18.99
C GLY A 12 -24.56 -0.49 17.50
N PHE A 13 -23.36 -0.96 17.14
CA PHE A 13 -22.92 -1.26 15.77
C PHE A 13 -22.21 -0.18 14.94
N SER A 14 -21.55 0.81 15.56
CA SER A 14 -20.26 1.21 15.00
C SER A 14 -19.25 0.10 15.28
N LYS A 15 -19.40 -1.04 14.57
CA LYS A 15 -18.27 -1.96 14.36
C LYS A 15 -17.20 -1.10 13.70
N ILE A 16 -16.28 -0.61 14.52
CA ILE A 16 -15.00 -0.06 14.10
C ILE A 16 -14.42 -1.15 13.21
N CYS A 17 -14.50 -0.92 11.91
CA CYS A 17 -13.87 -1.77 10.91
C CYS A 17 -12.38 -1.58 11.14
N SER A 18 -11.84 -2.34 12.11
CA SER A 18 -10.48 -2.23 12.61
C SER A 18 -9.58 -2.83 11.56
N GLY A 19 -9.28 -2.02 10.55
CA GLY A 19 -8.22 -2.33 9.62
C GLY A 19 -6.90 -2.20 10.36
N TYR A 20 -6.11 -3.27 10.42
CA TYR A 20 -4.79 -3.17 11.03
C TYR A 20 -3.87 -2.38 10.10
N GLU A 21 -3.27 -1.31 10.62
CA GLU A 21 -2.31 -0.53 9.88
C GLU A 21 -0.99 -1.30 9.70
N VAL A 22 -0.44 -1.28 8.49
CA VAL A 22 0.83 -1.94 8.15
C VAL A 22 1.85 -0.87 7.80
N ILE A 23 3.02 -0.97 8.44
CA ILE A 23 4.16 -0.10 8.15
C ILE A 23 4.69 -0.42 6.76
N CYS A 24 4.90 0.65 5.98
CA CYS A 24 5.49 0.56 4.65
C CYS A 24 6.83 1.30 4.60
N THR A 25 7.79 0.70 3.90
CA THR A 25 9.12 1.21 3.61
C THR A 25 9.30 1.42 2.12
N VAL A 26 10.00 2.48 1.75
CA VAL A 26 10.31 2.80 0.35
C VAL A 26 11.81 2.89 0.16
N SER A 27 12.33 2.25 -0.87
CA SER A 27 13.76 2.30 -1.22
C SER A 27 13.95 2.47 -2.74
N LYS A 28 15.05 3.13 -3.13
CA LYS A 28 15.54 3.08 -4.50
C LYS A 28 16.02 1.67 -4.82
N ASP A 29 15.58 1.12 -5.94
CA ASP A 29 16.04 -0.17 -6.44
C ASP A 29 16.18 -0.06 -7.96
N SER A 30 17.37 0.28 -8.47
CA SER A 30 17.60 0.52 -9.90
C SER A 30 17.16 -0.71 -10.70
N PRO A 31 16.19 -0.59 -11.65
CA PRO A 31 15.80 0.61 -12.42
C PRO A 31 14.54 1.38 -11.92
N GLY A 32 14.09 1.17 -10.69
CA GLY A 32 12.83 1.71 -10.17
C GLY A 32 12.79 2.02 -8.67
N VAL A 33 11.58 1.98 -8.11
CA VAL A 33 11.29 2.28 -6.70
C VAL A 33 10.56 1.11 -6.08
N LEU A 34 11.13 0.58 -5.00
CA LEU A 34 10.60 -0.55 -4.26
C LEU A 34 9.77 -0.05 -3.07
N TYR A 35 8.49 -0.37 -3.08
CA TYR A 35 7.57 -0.21 -1.95
C TYR A 35 7.44 -1.57 -1.26
N SER A 36 7.60 -1.61 0.05
CA SER A 36 7.65 -2.85 0.82
C SER A 36 6.87 -2.72 2.12
N VAL A 37 6.14 -3.75 2.52
CA VAL A 37 5.45 -3.82 3.81
C VAL A 37 6.10 -4.88 4.70
N ALA A 38 5.98 -4.70 6.01
CA ALA A 38 6.50 -5.62 7.02
C ALA A 38 6.06 -7.07 6.77
N GLU A 39 6.92 -8.02 7.14
CA GLU A 39 6.66 -9.45 6.96
C GLU A 39 5.47 -9.93 7.81
N PHE A 40 4.69 -10.85 7.24
CA PHE A 40 3.57 -11.50 7.90
C PHE A 40 3.53 -12.98 7.52
N LYS A 41 3.08 -13.81 8.47
CA LYS A 41 2.95 -15.27 8.30
C LYS A 41 1.53 -15.61 7.85
N ALA A 42 1.24 -15.46 6.55
CA ALA A 42 -0.01 -15.92 5.97
C ALA A 42 0.12 -16.23 4.47
N SER A 43 -0.38 -17.39 4.06
CA SER A 43 -0.30 -17.92 2.69
C SER A 43 -1.54 -17.60 1.82
N ASP A 44 -2.72 -17.47 2.42
CA ASP A 44 -4.01 -17.37 1.71
C ASP A 44 -4.58 -15.95 1.71
N CYS A 45 -3.81 -15.02 1.14
CA CYS A 45 -4.13 -13.60 1.22
C CYS A 45 -4.37 -12.98 -0.14
N TRP A 46 -5.50 -12.29 -0.26
CA TRP A 46 -5.79 -11.40 -1.37
C TRP A 46 -5.16 -10.05 -1.06
N TYR A 47 -4.22 -9.62 -1.90
CA TYR A 47 -3.57 -8.32 -1.75
C TYR A 47 -3.81 -7.44 -2.97
N SER A 48 -3.73 -6.13 -2.76
CA SER A 48 -3.73 -5.11 -3.79
C SER A 48 -2.78 -3.96 -3.43
N TRP A 49 -2.22 -3.39 -4.49
CA TRP A 49 -1.44 -2.18 -4.50
C TRP A 49 -2.15 -1.18 -5.40
N ALA A 50 -2.39 0.03 -4.91
CA ALA A 50 -3.08 1.09 -5.64
C ALA A 50 -2.34 2.42 -5.50
N ASP A 51 -2.54 3.33 -6.45
CA ASP A 51 -2.02 4.69 -6.35
C ASP A 51 -2.93 5.64 -5.58
N SER A 52 -2.56 6.92 -5.50
CA SER A 52 -3.32 7.97 -4.82
C SER A 52 -4.77 8.09 -5.30
N ASN A 53 -5.06 7.71 -6.54
CA ASN A 53 -6.40 7.76 -7.13
C ASN A 53 -7.16 6.44 -6.90
N HIS A 54 -6.65 5.56 -6.04
CA HIS A 54 -7.15 4.21 -5.82
C HIS A 54 -7.18 3.33 -7.08
N THR A 55 -6.41 3.69 -8.11
CA THR A 55 -6.27 2.84 -9.29
C THR A 55 -5.37 1.67 -8.95
N VAL A 56 -5.85 0.44 -9.15
CA VAL A 56 -5.11 -0.78 -8.82
C VAL A 56 -3.95 -0.96 -9.80
N LEU A 57 -2.72 -0.91 -9.28
CA LEU A 57 -1.49 -1.12 -10.05
C LEU A 57 -1.13 -2.61 -10.14
N ALA A 58 -1.32 -3.33 -9.04
CA ALA A 58 -1.01 -4.76 -8.95
C ALA A 58 -1.84 -5.44 -7.87
N ASN A 59 -2.12 -6.72 -8.04
CA ASN A 59 -2.81 -7.54 -7.06
C ASN A 59 -2.36 -9.01 -7.17
N HIS A 60 -2.99 -9.90 -6.41
CA HIS A 60 -2.69 -11.34 -6.46
C HIS A 60 -2.80 -11.94 -7.88
N ARG A 61 -3.68 -11.43 -8.75
CA ARG A 61 -3.91 -11.97 -10.11
C ARG A 61 -2.96 -11.40 -11.15
N GLY A 62 -2.65 -10.11 -11.11
CA GLY A 62 -1.93 -9.44 -12.19
C GLY A 62 -1.35 -8.08 -11.81
N LYS A 63 -0.78 -7.40 -12.80
CA LYS A 63 -0.21 -6.05 -12.68
C LYS A 63 -0.39 -5.27 -13.99
N ILE A 64 -0.28 -3.94 -13.90
CA ILE A 64 -0.13 -3.07 -15.07
C ILE A 64 1.34 -3.14 -15.52
N GLU A 65 1.62 -3.91 -16.57
CA GLU A 65 2.98 -4.20 -17.06
C GLU A 65 3.78 -2.94 -17.44
N GLU A 66 3.10 -1.87 -17.86
CA GLU A 66 3.72 -0.60 -18.22
C GLU A 66 4.27 0.16 -16.99
N LEU A 67 3.75 -0.09 -15.79
CA LEU A 67 4.08 0.66 -14.58
C LEU A 67 4.81 -0.19 -13.53
N VAL A 68 4.53 -1.49 -13.50
CA VAL A 68 4.98 -2.40 -12.44
C VAL A 68 5.98 -3.41 -13.00
N GLU A 69 7.21 -3.39 -12.49
CA GLU A 69 8.23 -4.38 -12.84
C GLU A 69 8.00 -5.70 -12.09
N ARG A 70 7.83 -5.62 -10.77
CA ARG A 70 7.65 -6.78 -9.90
C ARG A 70 6.55 -6.53 -8.88
N LYS A 71 5.79 -7.59 -8.57
CA LYS A 71 4.81 -7.59 -7.49
C LYS A 71 4.97 -8.81 -6.59
N SER A 72 4.62 -8.64 -5.33
CA SER A 72 4.33 -9.73 -4.40
C SER A 72 3.28 -9.26 -3.39
N ASN A 73 2.89 -10.15 -2.48
CA ASN A 73 2.05 -9.80 -1.35
C ASN A 73 2.72 -8.80 -0.38
N ARG A 74 4.04 -8.58 -0.49
CA ARG A 74 4.80 -7.68 0.40
C ARG A 74 5.53 -6.57 -0.31
N THR A 75 5.70 -6.67 -1.62
CA THR A 75 6.52 -5.73 -2.38
C THR A 75 5.87 -5.31 -3.68
N LEU A 76 6.14 -4.07 -4.08
CA LEU A 76 5.77 -3.50 -5.36
C LEU A 76 6.98 -2.73 -5.90
N LEU A 77 7.52 -3.16 -7.02
CA LEU A 77 8.59 -2.45 -7.73
C LEU A 77 7.96 -1.69 -8.91
N LEU A 78 8.01 -0.36 -8.84
CA LEU A 78 7.50 0.52 -9.90
C LEU A 78 8.65 1.06 -10.75
N LYS A 79 8.41 1.19 -12.05
CA LYS A 79 9.36 1.84 -12.99
C LYS A 79 9.53 3.33 -12.72
N LYS A 80 8.48 3.96 -12.20
CA LYS A 80 8.42 5.38 -11.88
C LYS A 80 7.96 5.57 -10.44
N CYS A 81 8.55 6.54 -9.76
CA CYS A 81 8.11 6.90 -8.42
C CYS A 81 6.67 7.39 -8.41
N LYS A 82 5.93 6.99 -7.37
CA LYS A 82 4.64 7.57 -7.00
C LYS A 82 4.71 8.00 -5.54
N VAL A 83 4.39 9.27 -5.28
CA VAL A 83 4.44 9.88 -3.94
C VAL A 83 3.64 9.08 -2.92
N LEU A 84 2.55 8.47 -3.37
CA LEU A 84 1.62 7.76 -2.52
C LEU A 84 1.16 6.44 -3.15
N ILE A 85 1.38 5.36 -2.41
CA ILE A 85 0.89 4.01 -2.72
C ILE A 85 0.08 3.48 -1.54
N TYR A 86 -1.08 2.92 -1.83
CA TYR A 86 -1.90 2.19 -0.87
C TYR A 86 -1.69 0.69 -1.02
N TYR A 87 -1.49 0.04 0.11
CA TYR A 87 -1.49 -1.40 0.25
C TYR A 87 -2.76 -1.84 0.96
N SER A 88 -3.35 -2.94 0.49
CA SER A 88 -4.44 -3.61 1.18
C SER A 88 -4.26 -5.12 1.07
N ARG A 89 -4.54 -5.82 2.15
CA ARG A 89 -4.51 -7.28 2.20
C ARG A 89 -5.67 -7.80 3.03
N ASN A 90 -6.27 -8.90 2.57
CA ASN A 90 -7.28 -9.64 3.31
C ASN A 90 -6.94 -11.12 3.28
N CYS A 91 -6.91 -11.76 4.45
CA CYS A 91 -6.58 -13.17 4.61
C CYS A 91 -7.70 -13.85 5.39
N LEU A 92 -8.05 -15.08 5.00
CA LEU A 92 -9.11 -15.84 5.67
C LEU A 92 -8.79 -16.15 7.14
N SER A 93 -7.50 -16.27 7.47
CA SER A 93 -7.01 -16.54 8.82
C SER A 93 -6.92 -15.30 9.72
N GLU A 94 -7.18 -14.10 9.20
CA GLU A 94 -7.07 -12.84 9.95
C GLU A 94 -8.47 -12.27 10.25
N GLY A 95 -8.64 -11.65 11.42
CA GLY A 95 -9.93 -11.09 11.87
C GLY A 95 -10.38 -9.82 11.15
N GLY A 96 -9.69 -9.42 10.08
CA GLY A 96 -10.00 -8.21 9.31
C GLY A 96 -8.93 -7.85 8.27
N PRO A 97 -9.23 -6.91 7.36
CA PRO A 97 -8.27 -6.46 6.36
C PRO A 97 -7.13 -5.69 7.03
N ARG A 98 -5.94 -5.78 6.45
CA ARG A 98 -4.81 -4.91 6.78
C ARG A 98 -4.58 -3.90 5.69
N ARG A 99 -4.26 -2.67 6.05
CA ARG A 99 -4.03 -1.57 5.11
C ARG A 99 -2.75 -0.84 5.45
N GLY A 100 -2.02 -0.40 4.45
CA GLY A 100 -0.79 0.36 4.62
C GLY A 100 -0.76 1.54 3.66
N LYS A 101 -0.07 2.61 4.07
CA LYS A 101 0.19 3.78 3.25
C LYS A 101 1.70 3.93 3.09
N CYS A 102 2.18 3.89 1.87
CA CYS A 102 3.57 4.17 1.56
C CYS A 102 3.65 5.60 1.03
N THR A 103 4.40 6.45 1.73
CA THR A 103 4.70 7.81 1.28
C THR A 103 6.17 7.86 0.87
N SER A 104 6.47 8.48 -0.27
CA SER A 104 7.84 8.65 -0.76
C SER A 104 8.07 10.05 -1.29
N GLU A 105 9.27 10.55 -1.08
CA GLU A 105 9.72 11.81 -1.65
C GLU A 105 10.34 11.53 -3.03
N CYS A 106 9.53 11.73 -4.09
CA CYS A 106 9.98 11.44 -5.45
C CYS A 106 11.01 12.44 -5.99
N TYR A 107 11.22 13.56 -5.29
CA TYR A 107 12.15 14.62 -5.68
C TYR A 107 13.61 14.17 -5.56
N ASP A 108 13.97 13.41 -4.53
CA ASP A 108 15.34 12.86 -4.34
C ASP A 108 15.70 11.75 -5.33
N LEU A 109 14.77 11.32 -6.18
CA LEU A 109 14.95 10.22 -7.13
C LEU A 109 15.36 10.66 -8.53
N LEU A 110 15.17 11.94 -8.88
CA LEU A 110 15.57 12.51 -10.16
C LEU A 110 17.00 13.06 -10.14
N ASP A 111 17.50 13.49 -8.97
CA ASP A 111 18.77 14.21 -8.88
C ASP A 111 20.03 13.38 -9.21
N PHE A 112 20.01 12.06 -9.02
CA PHE A 112 21.21 11.23 -9.25
C PHE A 112 21.39 10.79 -10.70
N ALA A 113 20.31 10.71 -11.49
CA ALA A 113 20.40 10.33 -12.90
C ALA A 113 20.91 11.49 -13.76
N GLU A 114 20.54 12.72 -13.40
CA GLU A 114 20.95 13.94 -14.12
C GLU A 114 22.39 14.36 -13.74
N TYR A 115 22.79 14.22 -12.48
CA TYR A 115 24.17 14.52 -12.03
C TYR A 115 25.21 13.56 -12.62
N ALA A 116 24.87 12.27 -12.79
CA ALA A 116 25.78 11.29 -13.39
C ALA A 116 26.04 11.55 -14.88
N SER A 117 25.07 12.13 -15.60
CA SER A 117 25.24 12.52 -16.99
C SER A 117 26.03 13.83 -17.15
N ALA A 118 26.06 14.69 -16.12
CA ALA A 118 26.79 15.96 -16.13
C ALA A 118 28.29 15.83 -15.82
N ILE A 119 28.77 14.68 -15.31
CA ILE A 119 30.19 14.43 -14.99
C ILE A 119 30.95 13.78 -16.18
N LEU A 120 30.24 13.36 -17.23
CA LEU A 120 30.79 12.67 -18.40
C LEU A 120 31.05 13.59 -19.62
N HIS A 121 31.01 14.91 -19.45
CA HIS A 121 31.34 15.89 -20.49
C HIS A 121 32.56 16.73 -20.11
#